data_AF-A0A935DYY1-F1
#
_entry.id   AF-A0A935DYY1-F1
#
_cell.length_a   1.000
_cell.length_b   1.000
_cell.length_c   1.000
_cell.angle_alpha   90.00
_cell.angle_beta   90.00
_cell.angle_gamma   90.00
#
_symmetry.space_group_name_H-M   'P 1'
#
loop_
_entity.id
_entity.type
_entity.pdbx_description
1 polymer ?
#
loop_
_entity_poly.entity_id
_entity_poly.type
_entity_poly.pdbx_seq_one_letter_code
_entity_poly.pdbx_strand_id
1 'polypeptide(L)'
;MSKLIPAVERIKRARSLIQQARAYPIPTEGLGKSDLSYVANVRDLLRQAKDLVRFIPQTAGVSVEMKEEVKKIHAEVEQAQAEILS
;
A
#
# COMPACT_ATOMS: atom_id res chain seq x y z
N MET A 1 19.91 -8.04 15.90
CA MET A 1 20.05 -7.21 14.67
C MET A 1 18.81 -7.40 13.83
N SER A 2 18.07 -6.32 13.56
CA SER A 2 16.85 -6.37 12.75
C SER A 2 17.23 -6.74 11.32
N LYS A 3 16.71 -7.87 10.80
CA LYS A 3 16.94 -8.31 9.42
C LYS A 3 16.62 -7.14 8.47
N LEU A 4 17.63 -6.66 7.74
CA LEU A 4 17.44 -5.68 6.67
C LEU A 4 16.52 -6.30 5.63
N ILE A 5 15.28 -5.83 5.56
CA ILE A 5 14.32 -6.28 4.55
C ILE A 5 14.83 -5.76 3.20
N PRO A 6 15.12 -6.64 2.22
CA PRO A 6 15.54 -6.23 0.88
C PRO A 6 14.49 -5.35 0.18
N ALA A 7 14.90 -4.50 -0.76
CA ALA A 7 13.97 -3.67 -1.55
C ALA A 7 12.88 -4.50 -2.26
N VAL A 8 13.27 -5.68 -2.78
CA VAL A 8 12.34 -6.63 -3.41
C VAL A 8 11.28 -7.13 -2.43
N GLU A 9 11.65 -7.43 -1.19
CA GLU A 9 10.68 -7.84 -0.17
C GLU A 9 9.77 -6.68 0.24
N ARG A 10 10.28 -5.45 0.31
CA ARG A 10 9.45 -4.26 0.59
C ARG A 10 8.37 -4.06 -0.47
N ILE A 11 8.72 -4.24 -1.74
CA ILE A 11 7.78 -4.17 -2.88
C ILE A 11 6.72 -5.28 -2.77
N LYS A 12 7.13 -6.53 -2.50
CA LYS A 12 6.19 -7.63 -2.30
C LYS A 12 5.20 -7.36 -1.15
N ARG A 13 5.70 -6.84 -0.02
CA ARG A 13 4.86 -6.48 1.12
C ARG A 13 3.91 -5.33 0.80
N ALA A 14 4.37 -4.29 0.10
CA ALA A 14 3.53 -3.18 -0.32
C ALA A 14 2.37 -3.65 -1.22
N ARG A 15 2.65 -4.51 -2.21
CA ARG A 15 1.58 -5.12 -3.03
C ARG A 15 0.63 -5.96 -2.20
N SER A 16 1.13 -6.72 -1.23
CA SER A 16 0.27 -7.50 -0.32
C SER A 16 -0.66 -6.60 0.50
N LEU A 17 -0.20 -5.44 0.97
CA LEU A 17 -1.03 -4.48 1.72
C LEU A 17 -2.12 -3.86 0.84
N ILE A 18 -1.82 -3.56 -0.43
CA ILE A 18 -2.82 -3.07 -1.39
C ILE A 18 -3.91 -4.13 -1.61
N GLN A 19 -3.51 -5.40 -1.78
CA GLN A 19 -4.47 -6.50 -1.91
C GLN A 19 -5.30 -6.70 -0.64
N GLN A 20 -4.69 -6.55 0.53
CA GLN A 20 -5.43 -6.57 1.81
C GLN A 20 -6.43 -5.42 1.90
N ALA A 21 -6.08 -4.21 1.45
CA ALA A 21 -7.02 -3.09 1.42
C ALA A 21 -8.23 -3.38 0.50
N ARG A 22 -7.99 -4.02 -0.65
CA ARG A 22 -9.06 -4.44 -1.59
C ARG A 22 -9.94 -5.57 -1.04
N ALA A 23 -9.35 -6.49 -0.29
CA ALA A 23 -10.04 -7.60 0.35
C ALA A 23 -10.63 -7.21 1.72
N TYR A 24 -10.43 -5.97 2.17
CA TYR A 24 -10.86 -5.55 3.50
C TYR A 24 -12.39 -5.61 3.58
N PRO A 25 -12.94 -6.34 4.57
CA PRO A 25 -14.38 -6.58 4.62
C PRO A 25 -15.12 -5.26 4.83
N ILE A 26 -16.09 -4.99 3.95
CA ILE A 26 -17.01 -3.88 4.13
C ILE A 26 -17.92 -4.22 5.31
N PRO A 27 -18.04 -3.36 6.33
CA PRO A 27 -18.96 -3.59 7.44
C PRO A 27 -20.36 -3.83 6.91
N THR A 28 -20.97 -4.95 7.28
CA THR A 28 -22.36 -5.27 6.91
C THR A 28 -23.38 -4.65 7.87
N GLU A 29 -22.93 -4.16 9.02
CA GLU A 29 -23.74 -3.50 10.03
C GLU A 29 -23.33 -2.01 10.15
N GLY A 30 -24.30 -1.11 10.36
CA GLY A 30 -24.05 0.33 10.49
C GLY A 30 -23.99 1.10 9.16
N LEU A 31 -23.06 2.05 9.03
CA LEU A 31 -22.90 2.96 7.88
C LEU A 31 -22.25 2.30 6.65
N GLY A 32 -21.91 1.02 6.72
CA GLY A 32 -21.33 0.26 5.60
C GLY A 32 -20.01 0.84 5.10
N LYS A 33 -19.94 1.13 3.79
CA LYS A 33 -18.76 1.77 3.16
C LYS A 33 -18.45 3.17 3.70
N SER A 34 -19.40 3.81 4.38
CA SER A 34 -19.23 5.13 4.99
C SER A 34 -18.77 5.06 6.45
N ASP A 35 -18.53 3.85 6.98
CA ASP A 35 -17.97 3.70 8.33
C ASP A 35 -16.57 4.33 8.39
N LEU A 36 -16.41 5.33 9.24
CA LEU A 36 -15.13 6.03 9.45
C LEU A 36 -14.02 5.05 9.81
N SER A 37 -14.34 3.97 10.53
CA SER A 37 -13.40 2.91 10.92
C SER A 37 -12.95 2.12 9.69
N TYR A 38 -13.87 1.77 8.79
CA TYR A 38 -13.54 1.09 7.54
C TYR A 38 -12.64 1.96 6.67
N VAL A 39 -13.03 3.22 6.46
CA VAL A 39 -12.26 4.19 5.66
C VAL A 39 -10.87 4.42 6.27
N ALA A 40 -10.78 4.53 7.60
CA ALA A 40 -9.51 4.70 8.30
C ALA A 40 -8.58 3.48 8.11
N ASN A 41 -9.11 2.26 8.25
CA ASN A 41 -8.33 1.03 8.08
C ASN A 41 -7.82 0.87 6.64
N VAL A 42 -8.69 1.09 5.64
CA VAL A 42 -8.29 1.04 4.22
C VAL A 42 -7.20 2.08 3.94
N ARG A 43 -7.39 3.33 4.37
CA ARG A 43 -6.39 4.39 4.21
C ARG A 43 -5.08 4.08 4.92
N ASP A 44 -5.14 3.45 6.09
CA ASP A 44 -3.95 3.06 6.83
C ASP A 44 -3.14 1.97 6.12
N LEU A 45 -3.80 0.92 5.62
CA LEU A 45 -3.15 -0.13 4.82
C LEU A 45 -2.45 0.43 3.57
N LEU A 46 -3.13 1.33 2.87
CA LEU A 46 -2.59 2.01 1.69
C LEU A 46 -1.42 2.94 2.03
N ARG A 47 -1.48 3.64 3.17
CA ARG A 47 -0.39 4.46 3.70
C ARG A 47 0.83 3.61 4.03
N GLN A 48 0.65 2.50 4.75
CA GLN A 48 1.72 1.56 5.08
C GLN A 48 2.39 1.00 3.82
N ALA A 49 1.62 0.71 2.76
CA ALA A 49 2.16 0.29 1.47
C ALA A 49 3.07 1.35 0.85
N LYS A 50 2.65 2.62 0.84
CA LYS A 50 3.46 3.76 0.36
C LYS A 50 4.73 3.94 1.20
N ASP A 51 4.62 3.84 2.54
CA ASP A 51 5.76 4.03 3.44
C ASP A 51 6.85 2.95 3.29
N LEU A 52 6.48 1.72 2.92
CA LEU A 52 7.44 0.66 2.64
C LEU A 52 8.30 0.93 1.40
N VAL A 53 7.75 1.62 0.40
CA VAL A 53 8.43 1.84 -0.89
C VAL A 53 9.06 3.22 -1.02
N ARG A 54 8.64 4.21 -0.21
CA ARG A 54 9.11 5.61 -0.32
C ARG A 54 10.64 5.80 -0.18
N PHE A 55 11.29 4.89 0.55
CA PHE A 55 12.73 4.94 0.81
C PHE A 55 13.56 4.14 -0.18
N ILE A 56 12.93 3.32 -1.03
CA ILE A 56 13.63 2.54 -2.05
C ILE A 56 14.41 3.47 -3.00
N PRO A 57 13.84 4.54 -3.58
CA PRO A 57 14.58 5.43 -4.49
C PRO A 57 15.77 6.16 -3.83
N GLN A 58 15.77 6.27 -2.50
CA GLN A 58 16.81 6.94 -1.71
C GLN A 58 17.95 5.98 -1.32
N THR A 59 17.79 4.69 -1.56
CA THR A 59 18.82 3.69 -1.26
C THR A 59 19.88 3.69 -2.37
N ALA A 60 21.16 3.73 -1.98
CA ALA A 60 22.27 3.65 -2.94
C ALA A 60 22.25 2.31 -3.71
N GLY A 61 22.46 2.36 -5.03
CA GLY A 61 22.50 1.17 -5.88
C GLY A 61 21.15 0.69 -6.43
N VAL A 62 20.09 1.51 -6.32
CA VAL A 62 18.76 1.17 -6.85
C VAL A 62 18.67 1.41 -8.36
N SER A 63 18.30 0.36 -9.09
CA SER A 63 18.13 0.37 -10.54
C SER A 63 16.95 1.24 -10.99
N VAL A 64 16.96 1.64 -12.27
CA VAL A 64 15.86 2.40 -12.89
C VAL A 64 14.55 1.61 -12.82
N GLU A 65 14.60 0.30 -13.08
CA GLU A 65 13.46 -0.62 -12.98
C GLU A 65 12.79 -0.57 -11.60
N MET A 66 13.59 -0.53 -10.54
CA MET A 66 13.07 -0.51 -9.18
C MET A 66 12.36 0.83 -8.86
N LYS A 67 12.84 1.94 -9.42
CA LYS A 67 12.16 3.24 -9.31
C LYS A 67 10.84 3.24 -10.07
N GLU A 68 10.77 2.57 -11.21
CA GLU A 68 9.52 2.38 -11.95
C GLU A 68 8.52 1.51 -11.18
N GLU A 69 8.99 0.41 -10.56
CA GLU A 69 8.14 -0.43 -9.71
C GLU A 69 7.56 0.33 -8.52
N VAL A 70 8.36 1.20 -7.89
CA VAL A 70 7.87 2.09 -6.82
C VAL A 70 6.77 3.02 -7.36
N LYS A 71 6.97 3.62 -8.55
CA LYS A 71 5.94 4.48 -9.19
C LYS A 71 4.66 3.72 -9.48
N LYS A 72 4.75 2.48 -9.99
CA LYS A 72 3.57 1.62 -10.23
C LYS A 72 2.80 1.37 -8.93
N ILE A 73 3.52 1.07 -7.84
CA ILE A 73 2.88 0.90 -6.52
C ILE A 73 2.17 2.17 -6.06
N HIS A 74 2.77 3.35 -6.25
CA HIS A 74 2.09 4.62 -5.92
C HIS A 74 0.80 4.80 -6.71
N ALA A 75 0.81 4.50 -8.01
CA ALA A 75 -0.38 4.56 -8.86
C ALA A 75 -1.44 3.51 -8.47
N GLU A 76 -1.03 2.27 -8.18
CA GLU A 76 -1.92 1.20 -7.70
C GLU A 76 -2.60 1.57 -6.38
N VAL A 77 -1.86 2.20 -5.45
CA VAL A 77 -2.43 2.69 -4.18
C VAL A 77 -3.50 3.75 -4.43
N GLU A 78 -3.23 4.71 -5.31
CA GLU A 78 -4.19 5.78 -5.61
C GLU A 78 -5.43 5.24 -6.32
N GLN A 79 -5.23 4.32 -7.26
CA GLN A 79 -6.32 3.62 -7.93
C GLN A 79 -7.15 2.82 -6.92
N ALA A 80 -6.52 2.01 -6.06
CA ALA A 80 -7.23 1.26 -5.03
C ALA A 80 -7.97 2.17 -4.05
N GLN A 81 -7.37 3.30 -3.66
CA GLN A 81 -8.02 4.28 -2.80
C GLN A 81 -9.29 4.84 -3.44
N ALA A 82 -9.21 5.21 -4.72
CA ALA A 82 -10.37 5.69 -5.47
C ALA A 82 -11.42 4.58 -5.65
N GLU A 83 -11.03 3.37 -6.04
CA GLU A 83 -11.97 2.25 -6.24
C GLU A 83 -12.70 1.84 -4.96
N ILE A 84 -12.01 1.87 -3.81
CA ILE A 84 -12.56 1.39 -2.53
C ILE A 84 -13.37 2.49 -1.82
N LEU A 85 -12.96 3.75 -1.94
CA LEU A 85 -13.52 4.89 -1.19
C LEU A 85 -14.35 5.86 -2.06
N SER A 86 -14.51 5.60 -3.35
CA SER A 86 -15.43 6.35 -4.23
C SER A 86 -16.89 5.95 -4.05
#